data_AF-V7AYL0-F1
#
_entry.id   AF-V7AYL0-F1
#
_cell.length_a   1.000
_cell.length_b   1.000
_cell.length_c   1.000
_cell.angle_alpha   90.00
_cell.angle_beta   90.00
_cell.angle_gamma   90.00
#
_symmetry.space_group_name_H-M   'P 1'
#
loop_
_entity.id
_entity.type
_entity.pdbx_description
1 polymer ?
#
loop_
_entity_poly.entity_id
_entity_poly.type
_entity_poly.pdbx_seq_one_letter_code
_entity_poly.pdbx_strand_id
1 'polypeptide(L)'
;MGASTSSEPRVSAEQNEAESVAASTGALPMLQNAFSKLANPQTNAVPLENLQQRFSFAGEGRSCSGSNVPDSLTVMLDHLGSILVDQFFVPDKGGINWVEFVKSYNKCCARVSSSVSLNMLLRVFVAVSESANVPIHLEFESGDTDCKINGHLLPSDVFLLLALCWVMSWGSRNLKGEGNLSLPDLNHLVLSVITSCGQVEGGLDVWDRDISSLEAQLPAGKFVTWVMNTVPCLPDCLRLYFNARLQIAATDGVELAPSDSSSVGVISSIAAHDYLLTQGRAWAISITNKSRVNEEISGAFISNGGGMGDKLVYRSSTHGRGLGRFWSRVEGYKGPLLILISASSGEPHEGNSVDRKWVIGVLTDQAFESKDIFYGNSGCLYSIDPVFHVFPPIGRY
;
A
#
# COMPACT_ATOMS: atom_id res chain seq x y z
N MET A 1 17.66 -62.66 13.77
CA MET A 1 17.83 -61.25 14.15
C MET A 1 18.08 -60.45 12.89
N GLY A 2 17.25 -59.47 12.60
CA GLY A 2 17.36 -58.65 11.39
C GLY A 2 16.21 -57.66 11.33
N ALA A 3 16.29 -56.60 12.14
CA ALA A 3 15.40 -55.46 12.03
C ALA A 3 16.07 -54.44 11.11
N SER A 4 15.60 -54.37 9.86
CA SER A 4 15.94 -53.29 8.95
C SER A 4 15.23 -52.01 9.42
N THR A 5 15.97 -51.11 10.05
CA THR A 5 15.50 -49.74 10.27
C THR A 5 15.58 -48.99 8.94
N SER A 6 14.42 -48.89 8.28
CA SER A 6 14.14 -47.90 7.25
C SER A 6 14.42 -46.51 7.81
N SER A 7 15.52 -45.90 7.40
CA SER A 7 15.80 -44.49 7.67
C SER A 7 14.87 -43.63 6.81
N GLU A 8 13.82 -43.07 7.43
CA GLU A 8 13.11 -41.93 6.85
C GLU A 8 14.12 -40.81 6.52
N PRO A 9 13.96 -40.10 5.38
CA PRO A 9 14.84 -38.98 5.08
C PRO A 9 14.64 -37.90 6.16
N ARG A 10 15.65 -37.73 7.01
CA ARG A 10 15.67 -36.65 8.00
C ARG A 10 15.63 -35.32 7.25
N VAL A 11 14.49 -34.64 7.31
CA VAL A 11 14.36 -33.24 6.89
C VAL A 11 15.44 -32.43 7.60
N SER A 12 16.20 -31.63 6.84
CA SER A 12 17.30 -30.86 7.42
C SER A 12 16.78 -29.87 8.47
N ALA A 13 17.59 -29.58 9.49
CA ALA A 13 17.21 -28.61 10.52
C ALA A 13 16.83 -27.25 9.93
N GLU A 14 17.54 -26.83 8.88
CA GLU A 14 17.28 -25.58 8.16
C GLU A 14 15.93 -25.58 7.44
N GLN A 15 15.52 -26.70 6.84
CA GLN A 15 14.22 -26.83 6.21
C GLN A 15 13.10 -26.75 7.25
N ASN A 16 13.25 -27.48 8.36
CA ASN A 16 12.28 -27.45 9.46
C ASN A 16 12.10 -26.04 10.04
N GLU A 17 13.19 -25.29 10.20
CA GLU A 17 13.14 -23.90 10.69
C GLU A 17 12.41 -22.99 9.69
N ALA A 18 12.79 -23.03 8.41
CA ALA A 18 12.16 -22.21 7.37
C ALA A 18 10.66 -22.50 7.23
N GLU A 19 10.27 -23.78 7.24
CA GLU A 19 8.87 -24.21 7.18
C GLU A 19 8.10 -23.82 8.44
N SER A 20 8.71 -23.90 9.63
CA SER A 20 8.09 -23.48 10.89
C SER A 20 7.74 -21.99 10.89
N VAL A 21 8.67 -21.14 10.42
CA VAL A 21 8.42 -19.70 10.28
C VAL A 21 7.28 -19.44 9.30
N ALA A 22 7.28 -20.08 8.14
CA ALA A 22 6.21 -19.93 7.15
C ALA A 22 4.85 -20.43 7.69
N ALA A 23 4.85 -21.55 8.41
CA ALA A 23 3.66 -22.12 9.05
C ALA A 23 3.07 -21.19 10.12
N SER A 24 3.91 -20.47 10.87
CA SER A 24 3.46 -19.49 11.88
C SER A 24 2.66 -18.32 11.30
N THR A 25 2.80 -18.09 9.99
CA THR A 25 2.04 -17.07 9.24
C THR A 25 0.88 -17.66 8.43
N GLY A 26 0.69 -18.99 8.47
CA GLY A 26 -0.31 -19.70 7.67
C GLY A 26 0.05 -19.82 6.18
N ALA A 27 1.26 -19.43 5.77
CA ALA A 27 1.65 -19.37 4.36
C ALA A 27 2.11 -20.71 3.78
N LEU A 28 2.51 -21.67 4.63
CA LEU A 28 3.16 -22.91 4.18
C LEU A 28 2.37 -23.69 3.10
N PRO A 29 1.04 -23.93 3.22
CA PRO A 29 0.30 -24.62 2.16
C PRO A 29 0.28 -23.86 0.83
N MET A 30 0.17 -22.53 0.88
CA MET A 30 0.22 -21.67 -0.30
C MET A 30 1.59 -21.75 -0.98
N LEU A 31 2.68 -21.73 -0.21
CA LEU A 31 4.03 -21.84 -0.73
C LEU A 31 4.29 -23.21 -1.38
N GLN A 32 3.81 -24.30 -0.79
CA GLN A 32 3.92 -25.65 -1.38
C GLN A 32 3.23 -25.70 -2.74
N ASN A 33 2.02 -25.14 -2.83
CA ASN A 33 1.27 -25.06 -4.08
C ASN A 33 1.96 -24.15 -5.12
N ALA A 34 2.46 -22.98 -4.70
CA ALA A 34 3.21 -22.10 -5.60
C ALA A 34 4.48 -22.78 -6.13
N PHE A 35 5.28 -23.38 -5.24
CA PHE A 35 6.53 -24.04 -5.60
C PHE A 35 6.29 -25.19 -6.57
N SER A 36 5.32 -26.07 -6.31
CA SER A 36 5.00 -27.19 -7.21
C SER A 36 4.60 -26.76 -8.62
N LYS A 37 3.98 -25.58 -8.77
CA LYS A 37 3.60 -25.01 -10.08
C LYS A 37 4.73 -24.26 -10.78
N LEU A 38 5.63 -23.65 -10.01
CA LEU A 38 6.73 -22.84 -10.56
C LEU A 38 7.99 -23.66 -10.82
N ALA A 39 8.17 -24.78 -10.10
CA ALA A 39 9.34 -25.64 -10.21
C ALA A 39 9.32 -26.43 -11.52
N ASN A 40 10.50 -26.60 -12.10
CA ASN A 40 10.67 -27.51 -13.23
C ASN A 40 10.58 -28.96 -12.72
N PRO A 41 9.69 -29.81 -13.27
CA PRO A 41 9.52 -31.19 -12.82
C PRO A 41 10.78 -32.06 -12.90
N GLN A 42 11.73 -31.71 -13.78
CA GLN A 42 12.96 -32.49 -13.97
C GLN A 42 14.05 -32.12 -12.97
N THR A 43 14.15 -30.85 -12.58
CA THR A 43 15.21 -30.35 -11.68
C THR A 43 14.71 -30.15 -10.25
N ASN A 44 13.39 -30.17 -10.02
CA ASN A 44 12.73 -29.84 -8.75
C ASN A 44 13.22 -28.49 -8.16
N ALA A 45 13.48 -27.54 -9.06
CA ALA A 45 13.94 -26.20 -8.72
C ALA A 45 13.17 -25.17 -9.56
N VAL A 46 12.97 -23.99 -9.01
CA VAL A 46 12.29 -22.88 -9.67
C VAL A 46 13.31 -22.08 -10.50
N PRO A 47 13.13 -21.94 -11.82
CA PRO A 47 13.94 -21.04 -12.63
C PRO A 47 13.73 -19.58 -12.25
N LEU A 48 14.79 -18.77 -12.25
CA LEU A 48 14.70 -17.32 -11.96
C LEU A 48 13.74 -16.61 -12.92
N GLU A 49 13.81 -16.93 -14.21
CA GLU A 49 12.97 -16.34 -15.26
C GLU A 49 11.47 -16.52 -14.95
N ASN A 50 11.08 -17.70 -14.45
CA ASN A 50 9.70 -17.96 -14.04
C ASN A 50 9.30 -17.04 -12.88
N LEU A 51 10.17 -16.83 -11.88
CA LEU A 51 9.87 -15.90 -10.81
C LEU A 51 9.82 -14.46 -11.30
N GLN A 52 10.76 -14.05 -12.15
CA GLN A 52 10.81 -12.68 -12.67
C GLN A 52 9.51 -12.34 -13.40
N GLN A 53 9.03 -13.24 -14.27
CA GLN A 53 7.74 -13.09 -14.93
C GLN A 53 6.57 -13.00 -13.95
N ARG A 54 6.58 -13.80 -12.86
CA ARG A 54 5.53 -13.78 -11.83
C ARG A 54 5.50 -12.51 -11.00
N PHE A 55 6.66 -11.96 -10.69
CA PHE A 55 6.78 -10.71 -9.98
C PHE A 55 6.60 -9.49 -10.91
N SER A 56 6.73 -9.63 -12.22
CA SER A 56 6.63 -8.54 -13.20
C SER A 56 5.23 -7.95 -13.28
N PHE A 57 5.10 -6.64 -13.05
CA PHE A 57 3.81 -5.94 -13.14
C PHE A 57 3.13 -6.11 -14.50
N ALA A 58 3.90 -5.95 -15.59
CA ALA A 58 3.43 -6.05 -16.97
C ALA A 58 3.11 -7.48 -17.45
N GLY A 59 3.59 -8.52 -16.77
CA GLY A 59 3.48 -9.93 -17.21
C GLY A 59 2.05 -10.45 -17.32
N GLU A 60 1.07 -9.74 -16.74
CA GLU A 60 -0.36 -10.10 -16.76
C GLU A 60 -1.19 -9.20 -17.70
N GLY A 61 -0.56 -8.48 -18.63
CA GLY A 61 -1.26 -7.53 -19.52
C GLY A 61 -1.74 -6.27 -18.80
N ARG A 62 -1.24 -6.02 -17.59
CA ARG A 62 -1.54 -4.83 -16.79
C ARG A 62 -0.66 -3.68 -17.24
N SER A 63 -1.25 -2.55 -17.56
CA SER A 63 -0.55 -1.29 -17.81
C SER A 63 -0.99 -0.22 -16.82
N CYS A 64 -0.03 0.58 -16.34
CA CYS A 64 -0.35 1.86 -15.72
C CYS A 64 -0.54 2.87 -16.87
N SER A 65 -1.75 3.39 -17.04
CA SER A 65 -2.06 4.31 -18.15
C SER A 65 -2.84 5.52 -17.66
N GLY A 66 -2.37 6.71 -17.99
CA GLY A 66 -3.04 7.98 -17.70
C GLY A 66 -2.14 9.17 -18.01
N SER A 67 -2.72 10.34 -18.26
CA SER A 67 -1.98 11.57 -18.61
C SER A 67 -1.04 12.07 -17.51
N ASN A 68 -1.18 11.56 -16.29
CA ASN A 68 -0.47 12.02 -15.10
C ASN A 68 0.52 10.98 -14.55
N VAL A 69 0.79 9.91 -15.30
CA VAL A 69 1.75 8.88 -14.92
C VAL A 69 3.14 9.30 -15.40
N PRO A 70 4.14 9.46 -14.51
CA PRO A 70 5.51 9.78 -14.95
C PRO A 70 6.10 8.64 -15.78
N ASP A 71 6.81 8.97 -16.85
CA ASP A 71 7.49 7.97 -17.70
C ASP A 71 8.45 7.09 -16.90
N SER A 72 9.15 7.69 -15.93
CA SER A 72 10.05 6.98 -15.02
C SER A 72 9.35 5.88 -14.23
N LEU A 73 8.09 6.10 -13.80
CA LEU A 73 7.33 5.08 -13.08
C LEU A 73 7.08 3.85 -13.95
N THR A 74 6.77 4.04 -15.23
CA THR A 74 6.53 2.92 -16.15
C THR A 74 7.79 2.06 -16.29
N VAL A 75 8.94 2.68 -16.50
CA VAL A 75 10.24 1.98 -16.60
C VAL A 75 10.58 1.28 -15.28
N MET A 76 10.33 1.92 -14.14
CA MET A 76 10.50 1.30 -12.82
C MET A 76 9.65 0.03 -12.66
N LEU A 77 8.39 0.05 -13.12
CA LEU A 77 7.50 -1.11 -13.04
C LEU A 77 7.94 -2.28 -13.91
N ASP A 78 8.61 -2.02 -15.03
CA ASP A 78 9.20 -3.05 -15.89
C ASP A 78 10.37 -3.77 -15.19
N HIS A 79 11.14 -3.06 -14.36
CA HIS A 79 12.25 -3.63 -13.58
C HIS A 79 11.86 -4.19 -12.21
N LEU A 80 10.66 -3.88 -11.70
CA LEU A 80 10.23 -4.29 -10.37
C LEU A 80 10.32 -5.82 -10.18
N GLY A 81 9.87 -6.59 -11.18
CA GLY A 81 9.87 -8.05 -11.11
C GLY A 81 11.28 -8.63 -10.96
N SER A 82 12.21 -8.19 -11.81
CA SER A 82 13.61 -8.64 -11.74
C SER A 82 14.29 -8.24 -10.45
N ILE A 83 14.12 -6.99 -9.99
CA ILE A 83 14.76 -6.50 -8.76
C ILE A 83 14.26 -7.24 -7.52
N LEU A 84 12.96 -7.55 -7.45
CA LEU A 84 12.43 -8.36 -6.35
C LEU A 84 13.03 -9.77 -6.35
N VAL A 85 13.22 -10.37 -7.52
CA VAL A 85 13.87 -11.68 -7.60
C VAL A 85 15.32 -11.60 -7.15
N ASP A 86 16.08 -10.65 -7.66
CA ASP A 86 17.51 -10.50 -7.37
C ASP A 86 17.78 -10.16 -5.89
N GLN A 87 16.92 -9.36 -5.25
CA GLN A 87 17.10 -8.98 -3.84
C GLN A 87 16.70 -10.07 -2.85
N PHE A 88 15.67 -10.87 -3.17
CA PHE A 88 15.10 -11.82 -2.21
C PHE A 88 15.50 -13.26 -2.47
N PHE A 89 15.73 -13.65 -3.72
CA PHE A 89 16.07 -15.02 -4.09
C PHE A 89 17.54 -15.12 -4.48
N VAL A 90 18.29 -15.94 -3.75
CA VAL A 90 19.68 -16.27 -4.08
C VAL A 90 19.68 -17.66 -4.72
N PRO A 91 19.97 -17.78 -6.03
CA PRO A 91 19.95 -19.07 -6.72
C PRO A 91 21.17 -19.91 -6.33
N ASP A 92 20.97 -21.22 -6.18
CA ASP A 92 22.07 -22.19 -6.24
C ASP A 92 22.31 -22.62 -7.72
N LYS A 93 23.34 -23.44 -7.97
CA LYS A 93 23.79 -23.89 -9.30
C LYS A 93 22.69 -24.53 -10.17
N GLY A 94 21.55 -24.92 -9.59
CA GLY A 94 20.41 -25.55 -10.27
C GLY A 94 19.11 -24.72 -10.28
N GLY A 95 19.14 -23.46 -9.84
CA GLY A 95 17.95 -22.65 -9.59
C GLY A 95 17.58 -22.64 -8.11
N ILE A 96 16.35 -22.25 -7.79
CA ILE A 96 15.91 -22.06 -6.40
C ILE A 96 15.24 -23.35 -5.91
N ASN A 97 15.85 -23.99 -4.92
CA ASN A 97 15.26 -25.17 -4.27
C ASN A 97 14.17 -24.78 -3.26
N TRP A 98 13.46 -25.77 -2.71
CA TRP A 98 12.36 -25.53 -1.78
C TRP A 98 12.79 -24.75 -0.53
N VAL A 99 13.94 -25.08 0.06
CA VAL A 99 14.43 -24.43 1.29
C VAL A 99 14.73 -22.96 1.02
N GLU A 100 15.43 -22.66 -0.08
CA GLU A 100 15.73 -21.29 -0.51
C GLU A 100 14.46 -20.51 -0.84
N PHE A 101 13.48 -21.14 -1.51
CA PHE A 101 12.21 -20.52 -1.83
C PHE A 101 11.47 -20.06 -0.56
N VAL A 102 11.36 -20.93 0.45
CA VAL A 102 10.70 -20.61 1.72
C VAL A 102 11.51 -19.58 2.52
N LYS A 103 12.84 -19.69 2.57
CA LYS A 103 13.71 -18.68 3.21
C LYS A 103 13.56 -17.30 2.56
N SER A 104 13.48 -17.24 1.23
CA SER A 104 13.28 -16.01 0.46
C SER A 104 11.92 -15.38 0.76
N TYR A 105 10.86 -16.19 0.83
CA TYR A 105 9.54 -15.72 1.27
C TYR A 105 9.58 -15.17 2.70
N ASN A 106 10.17 -15.90 3.64
CA ASN A 106 10.27 -15.47 5.04
C ASN A 106 11.06 -14.17 5.19
N LYS A 107 12.11 -13.96 4.38
CA LYS A 107 12.89 -12.70 4.36
C LYS A 107 11.99 -11.48 4.11
N CYS A 108 10.98 -11.59 3.24
CA CYS A 108 10.05 -10.50 2.94
C CYS A 108 8.79 -10.50 3.85
N CYS A 109 8.28 -11.69 4.20
CA CYS A 109 6.92 -11.86 4.71
C CYS A 109 6.82 -12.35 6.16
N ALA A 110 7.94 -12.74 6.79
CA ALA A 110 7.93 -13.07 8.21
C ALA A 110 7.63 -11.84 9.08
N ARG A 111 7.31 -12.08 10.35
CA ARG A 111 7.10 -10.99 11.32
C ARG A 111 8.44 -10.34 11.65
N VAL A 112 8.67 -9.17 11.09
CA VAL A 112 9.85 -8.31 11.36
C VAL A 112 9.41 -6.96 11.93
N SER A 113 10.36 -6.17 12.43
CA SER A 113 10.07 -4.81 12.86
C SER A 113 9.64 -3.94 11.67
N SER A 114 8.80 -2.93 11.90
CA SER A 114 8.40 -1.99 10.84
C SER A 114 9.60 -1.26 10.23
N SER A 115 10.66 -1.02 11.00
CA SER A 115 11.91 -0.41 10.53
C SER A 115 12.63 -1.30 9.50
N VAL A 116 12.73 -2.60 9.79
CA VAL A 116 13.28 -3.60 8.86
C VAL A 116 12.44 -3.66 7.57
N SER A 117 11.11 -3.70 7.68
CA SER A 117 10.23 -3.70 6.50
C SER A 117 10.40 -2.42 5.66
N LEU A 118 10.52 -1.26 6.31
CA LEU A 118 10.74 0.00 5.61
C LEU A 118 12.10 0.03 4.90
N ASN A 119 13.15 -0.45 5.57
CA ASN A 119 14.48 -0.60 4.96
C ASN A 119 14.42 -1.51 3.71
N MET A 120 13.72 -2.64 3.78
CA MET A 120 13.52 -3.52 2.62
C MET A 120 12.80 -2.80 1.48
N LEU A 121 11.70 -2.09 1.77
CA LEU A 121 10.96 -1.32 0.78
C LEU A 121 11.86 -0.25 0.11
N LEU A 122 12.63 0.50 0.89
CA LEU A 122 13.49 1.56 0.37
C LEU A 122 14.65 1.01 -0.45
N ARG A 123 15.21 -0.15 -0.08
CA ARG A 123 16.23 -0.84 -0.89
C ARG A 123 15.69 -1.32 -2.23
N VAL A 124 14.46 -1.83 -2.27
CA VAL A 124 13.78 -2.17 -3.53
C VAL A 124 13.57 -0.91 -4.36
N PHE A 125 13.05 0.16 -3.75
CA PHE A 125 12.82 1.44 -4.43
C PHE A 125 14.10 2.01 -5.05
N VAL A 126 15.21 2.04 -4.31
CA VAL A 126 16.50 2.52 -4.83
C VAL A 126 16.98 1.66 -5.99
N ALA A 127 17.00 0.34 -5.86
CA ALA A 127 17.48 -0.54 -6.92
C ALA A 127 16.61 -0.50 -8.20
N VAL A 128 15.29 -0.38 -8.05
CA VAL A 128 14.37 -0.18 -9.18
C VAL A 128 14.59 1.19 -9.83
N SER A 129 14.81 2.23 -9.03
CA SER A 129 15.09 3.60 -9.53
C SER A 129 16.41 3.67 -10.30
N GLU A 130 17.47 3.05 -9.78
CA GLU A 130 18.77 2.94 -10.44
C GLU A 130 18.64 2.23 -11.80
N SER A 131 17.87 1.13 -11.86
CA SER A 131 17.61 0.41 -13.10
C SER A 131 16.84 1.26 -14.13
N ALA A 132 16.00 2.16 -13.65
CA ALA A 132 15.25 3.12 -14.47
C ALA A 132 16.02 4.43 -14.76
N ASN A 133 17.30 4.54 -14.39
CA ASN A 133 18.12 5.76 -14.48
C ASN A 133 17.54 6.97 -13.73
N VAL A 134 16.80 6.73 -12.65
CA VAL A 134 16.32 7.77 -11.74
C VAL A 134 17.33 7.93 -10.60
N PRO A 135 17.98 9.11 -10.47
CA PRO A 135 18.96 9.32 -9.40
C PRO A 135 18.25 9.44 -8.05
N ILE A 136 18.60 8.57 -7.09
CA ILE A 136 18.09 8.61 -5.72
C ILE A 136 19.27 8.80 -4.77
N HIS A 137 19.17 9.79 -3.87
CA HIS A 137 20.25 10.15 -2.94
C HIS A 137 20.10 9.48 -1.58
N LEU A 138 19.81 8.18 -1.55
CA LEU A 138 19.74 7.37 -0.33
C LEU A 138 20.92 6.40 -0.23
N GLU A 139 21.54 6.37 0.94
CA GLU A 139 22.65 5.46 1.24
C GLU A 139 22.33 4.62 2.48
N PHE A 140 22.67 3.32 2.42
CA PHE A 140 22.41 2.38 3.49
C PHE A 140 23.73 1.92 4.12
N GLU A 141 23.82 1.95 5.45
CA GLU A 141 24.99 1.40 6.14
C GLU A 141 25.13 -0.12 5.88
N SER A 142 26.37 -0.57 5.66
CA SER A 142 26.66 -1.97 5.35
C SER A 142 26.52 -2.85 6.59
N GLY A 143 25.93 -4.04 6.44
CA GLY A 143 26.07 -5.14 7.41
C GLY A 143 24.82 -5.52 8.21
N ASP A 144 23.72 -4.75 8.13
CA ASP A 144 22.44 -5.09 8.78
C ASP A 144 21.23 -4.77 7.87
N THR A 145 20.17 -5.56 8.04
CA THR A 145 18.83 -5.31 7.49
C THR A 145 18.12 -4.13 8.15
N ASP A 146 18.40 -3.85 9.44
CA ASP A 146 17.87 -2.69 10.18
C ASP A 146 18.93 -1.58 10.29
N CYS A 147 19.43 -1.12 9.16
CA CYS A 147 20.49 -0.13 9.12
C CYS A 147 19.95 1.30 9.14
N LYS A 148 20.81 2.24 9.54
CA LYS A 148 20.54 3.66 9.36
C LYS A 148 20.57 4.02 7.87
N ILE A 149 19.65 4.90 7.49
CA ILE A 149 19.53 5.44 6.13
C ILE A 149 20.05 6.87 6.14
N ASN A 150 21.03 7.14 5.28
CA ASN A 150 21.66 8.45 5.11
C ASN A 150 21.20 9.09 3.78
N GLY A 151 21.52 10.37 3.60
CA GLY A 151 21.16 11.13 2.40
C GLY A 151 19.78 11.81 2.50
N HIS A 152 19.15 12.03 1.35
CA HIS A 152 17.92 12.80 1.24
C HIS A 152 17.04 12.33 0.07
N LEU A 153 15.78 12.73 0.10
CA LEU A 153 14.81 12.57 -0.98
C LEU A 153 14.38 13.94 -1.47
N LEU A 154 14.08 14.05 -2.76
CA LEU A 154 13.33 15.16 -3.34
C LEU A 154 11.81 14.85 -3.29
N PRO A 155 10.93 15.86 -3.39
CA PRO A 155 9.49 15.64 -3.52
C PRO A 155 9.10 14.70 -4.66
N SER A 156 9.82 14.75 -5.78
CA SER A 156 9.68 13.82 -6.91
C SER A 156 9.95 12.37 -6.51
N ASP A 157 10.99 12.15 -5.71
CA ASP A 157 11.40 10.80 -5.26
C ASP A 157 10.34 10.23 -4.32
N VAL A 158 9.81 11.07 -3.42
CA VAL A 158 8.70 10.73 -2.54
C VAL A 158 7.46 10.36 -3.34
N PHE A 159 7.12 11.14 -4.37
CA PHE A 159 6.00 10.84 -5.25
C PHE A 159 6.18 9.49 -5.94
N LEU A 160 7.36 9.21 -6.52
CA LEU A 160 7.65 7.93 -7.18
C LEU A 160 7.58 6.75 -6.22
N LEU A 161 8.12 6.89 -5.00
CA LEU A 161 8.01 5.86 -3.96
C LEU A 161 6.55 5.58 -3.59
N LEU A 162 5.75 6.62 -3.36
CA LEU A 162 4.32 6.48 -3.05
C LEU A 162 3.55 5.87 -4.22
N ALA A 163 3.85 6.26 -5.46
CA ALA A 163 3.24 5.70 -6.66
C ALA A 163 3.58 4.22 -6.83
N LEU A 164 4.83 3.82 -6.59
CA LEU A 164 5.26 2.43 -6.60
C LEU A 164 4.53 1.62 -5.51
N CYS A 165 4.41 2.17 -4.30
CA CYS A 165 3.66 1.55 -3.21
C CYS A 165 2.17 1.42 -3.52
N TRP A 166 1.57 2.42 -4.16
CA TRP A 166 0.20 2.36 -4.66
C TRP A 166 0.02 1.22 -5.64
N VAL A 167 0.91 1.09 -6.64
CA VAL A 167 0.87 0.01 -7.64
C VAL A 167 0.95 -1.36 -6.96
N MET A 168 1.88 -1.53 -6.03
CA MET A 168 2.02 -2.77 -5.24
C MET A 168 0.77 -3.08 -4.41
N SER A 169 0.22 -2.07 -3.74
CA SER A 169 -0.98 -2.17 -2.91
C SER A 169 -2.25 -2.50 -3.70
N TRP A 170 -2.38 -1.93 -4.90
CA TRP A 170 -3.46 -2.23 -5.83
C TRP A 170 -3.28 -3.62 -6.43
N GLY A 171 -2.07 -3.95 -6.90
CA GLY A 171 -1.74 -5.23 -7.50
C GLY A 171 -1.93 -6.41 -6.55
N SER A 172 -1.66 -6.21 -5.26
CA SER A 172 -1.85 -7.25 -4.24
C SER A 172 -3.31 -7.55 -3.93
N ARG A 173 -4.23 -6.62 -4.25
CA ARG A 173 -5.66 -6.76 -3.92
C ARG A 173 -6.54 -6.98 -5.15
N ASN A 174 -6.08 -6.55 -6.33
CA ASN A 174 -6.68 -6.92 -7.60
C ASN A 174 -6.01 -8.19 -8.16
N LEU A 175 -6.29 -9.34 -7.53
CA LEU A 175 -5.73 -10.62 -7.93
C LEU A 175 -6.26 -11.13 -9.28
N LYS A 176 -7.44 -10.66 -9.70
CA LYS A 176 -8.08 -11.04 -10.97
C LYS A 176 -7.57 -10.24 -12.17
N GLY A 177 -6.84 -9.15 -11.93
CA GLY A 177 -6.29 -8.30 -12.98
C GLY A 177 -7.36 -7.55 -13.79
N GLU A 178 -8.57 -7.41 -13.26
CA GLU A 178 -9.65 -6.74 -13.95
C GLU A 178 -9.52 -5.21 -13.83
N GLY A 179 -9.50 -4.51 -14.97
CA GLY A 179 -9.45 -3.04 -15.04
C GLY A 179 -8.03 -2.46 -15.18
N ASN A 180 -7.98 -1.23 -15.70
CA ASN A 180 -6.72 -0.50 -15.88
C ASN A 180 -6.31 0.19 -14.58
N LEU A 181 -5.02 0.14 -14.25
CA LEU A 181 -4.49 0.87 -13.11
C LEU A 181 -4.42 2.38 -13.46
N SER A 182 -5.19 3.18 -12.75
CA SER A 182 -5.02 4.64 -12.72
C SER A 182 -4.17 5.05 -11.51
N LEU A 183 -3.24 5.97 -11.72
CA LEU A 183 -2.49 6.60 -10.63
C LEU A 183 -3.38 7.70 -10.01
N PRO A 184 -3.75 7.60 -8.71
CA PRO A 184 -4.55 8.61 -8.06
C PRO A 184 -3.71 9.84 -7.75
N ASP A 185 -4.38 10.93 -7.37
CA ASP A 185 -3.71 12.08 -6.78
C ASP A 185 -3.12 11.72 -5.40
N LEU A 186 -1.79 11.89 -5.26
CA LEU A 186 -1.00 11.62 -4.06
C LEU A 186 -0.41 12.90 -3.45
N ASN A 187 -0.73 14.07 -3.98
CA ASN A 187 -0.11 15.35 -3.58
C ASN A 187 -0.29 15.65 -2.09
N HIS A 188 -1.43 15.28 -1.52
CA HIS A 188 -1.71 15.42 -0.09
C HIS A 188 -0.72 14.68 0.82
N LEU A 189 -0.20 13.53 0.38
CA LEU A 189 0.86 12.79 1.07
C LEU A 189 2.23 13.41 0.82
N VAL A 190 2.54 13.84 -0.41
CA VAL A 190 3.81 14.51 -0.72
C VAL A 190 3.96 15.80 0.11
N LEU A 191 2.91 16.63 0.15
CA LEU A 191 2.85 17.83 0.99
C LEU A 191 2.99 17.51 2.48
N SER A 192 2.43 16.39 2.94
CA SER A 192 2.62 15.93 4.33
C SER A 192 4.09 15.67 4.64
N VAL A 193 4.80 15.00 3.74
CA VAL A 193 6.24 14.75 3.89
C VAL A 193 7.02 16.06 3.87
N ILE A 194 6.77 16.94 2.91
CA ILE A 194 7.47 18.23 2.80
C ILE A 194 7.27 19.06 4.07
N THR A 195 6.03 19.16 4.54
CA THR A 195 5.69 19.94 5.75
C THR A 195 6.33 19.34 7.00
N SER A 196 6.45 18.02 7.08
CA SER A 196 7.02 17.32 8.25
C SER A 196 8.55 17.24 8.24
N CYS A 197 9.16 17.18 7.05
CA CYS A 197 10.59 16.89 6.89
C CYS A 197 11.41 18.11 6.45
N GLY A 198 10.83 18.96 5.60
CA GLY A 198 11.50 20.11 4.99
C GLY A 198 11.88 21.18 6.01
N GLN A 199 12.97 21.89 5.74
CA GLN A 199 13.21 23.22 6.28
C GLN A 199 12.82 24.22 5.21
N VAL A 200 11.51 24.45 5.01
CA VAL A 200 11.06 25.44 4.04
C VAL A 200 11.20 26.82 4.67
N GLU A 201 12.36 27.45 4.51
CA GLU A 201 12.55 28.87 4.82
C GLU A 201 11.58 29.69 3.96
N GLY A 202 10.67 30.42 4.60
CA GLY A 202 9.66 31.25 3.92
C GLY A 202 8.22 30.73 3.96
N GLY A 203 7.98 29.53 4.50
CA GLY A 203 6.63 28.95 4.60
C GLY A 203 6.15 28.38 3.27
N LEU A 204 5.73 27.12 3.29
CA LEU A 204 5.16 26.45 2.11
C LEU A 204 3.70 26.91 1.91
N ASP A 205 3.38 27.44 0.73
CA ASP A 205 1.97 27.61 0.36
C ASP A 205 1.39 26.23 0.00
N VAL A 206 0.71 25.62 0.96
CA VAL A 206 0.06 24.30 0.80
C VAL A 206 -1.09 24.31 -0.21
N TRP A 207 -1.48 25.49 -0.69
CA TRP A 207 -2.51 25.66 -1.72
C TRP A 207 -1.93 25.76 -3.14
N ASP A 208 -0.60 25.91 -3.26
CA ASP A 208 0.08 25.81 -4.54
C ASP A 208 0.07 24.36 -5.03
N ARG A 209 -0.22 24.19 -6.32
CA ARG A 209 -0.37 22.87 -6.95
C ARG A 209 0.92 22.39 -7.59
N ASP A 210 1.90 23.26 -7.82
CA ASP A 210 3.18 22.85 -8.38
C ASP A 210 4.17 22.42 -7.30
N ILE A 211 3.94 21.23 -6.76
CA ILE A 211 4.83 20.60 -5.78
C ILE A 211 6.06 19.99 -6.47
N SER A 212 5.98 19.77 -7.79
CA SER A 212 6.97 19.06 -8.57
C SER A 212 8.25 19.85 -8.83
N SER A 213 8.16 21.18 -8.83
CA SER A 213 9.30 22.10 -9.00
C SER A 213 10.03 22.41 -7.68
N LEU A 214 9.58 21.86 -6.55
CA LEU A 214 10.17 22.14 -5.26
C LEU A 214 11.46 21.33 -5.05
N GLU A 215 12.59 22.02 -4.95
CA GLU A 215 13.92 21.40 -4.72
C GLU A 215 14.23 21.16 -3.22
N ALA A 216 13.21 21.09 -2.37
CA ALA A 216 13.39 20.91 -0.94
C ALA A 216 14.01 19.53 -0.64
N GLN A 217 15.21 19.52 -0.06
CA GLN A 217 15.85 18.28 0.38
C GLN A 217 15.17 17.76 1.65
N LEU A 218 14.67 16.53 1.60
CA LEU A 218 13.97 15.86 2.69
C LEU A 218 14.93 14.85 3.33
N PRO A 219 15.50 15.12 4.52
CA PRO A 219 16.49 14.21 5.12
C PRO A 219 15.90 12.82 5.38
N ALA A 220 16.64 11.77 5.02
CA ALA A 220 16.17 10.39 5.10
C ALA A 220 15.66 10.01 6.50
N GLY A 221 16.37 10.40 7.56
CA GLY A 221 15.95 10.12 8.94
C GLY A 221 14.62 10.78 9.34
N LYS A 222 14.33 11.98 8.81
CA LYS A 222 13.03 12.64 9.04
C LYS A 222 11.92 11.95 8.24
N PHE A 223 12.21 11.55 7.01
CA PHE A 223 11.27 10.78 6.18
C PHE A 223 10.89 9.45 6.86
N VAL A 224 11.88 8.70 7.35
CA VAL A 224 11.64 7.46 8.11
C VAL A 224 10.75 7.72 9.32
N THR A 225 11.03 8.78 10.08
CA THR A 225 10.20 9.19 11.23
C THR A 225 8.77 9.53 10.80
N TRP A 226 8.59 10.24 9.69
CA TRP A 226 7.28 10.56 9.14
C TRP A 226 6.50 9.31 8.74
N VAL A 227 7.13 8.34 8.05
CA VAL A 227 6.48 7.07 7.70
C VAL A 227 5.99 6.36 8.95
N MET A 228 6.85 6.24 9.95
CA MET A 228 6.55 5.53 11.20
C MET A 228 5.42 6.17 12.00
N ASN A 229 5.28 7.50 11.94
CA ASN A 229 4.26 8.23 12.71
C ASN A 229 2.96 8.43 11.93
N THR A 230 3.02 8.57 10.60
CA THR A 230 1.87 8.99 9.79
C THR A 230 1.27 7.84 8.98
N VAL A 231 2.11 6.99 8.40
CA VAL A 231 1.71 5.89 7.50
C VAL A 231 2.49 4.60 7.80
N PRO A 232 2.43 4.06 9.03
CA PRO A 232 3.26 2.94 9.47
C PRO A 232 3.05 1.64 8.69
N CYS A 233 2.02 1.55 7.86
CA CYS A 233 1.72 0.39 7.02
C CYS A 233 2.18 0.57 5.57
N LEU A 234 2.82 1.69 5.21
CA LEU A 234 3.44 1.85 3.89
C LEU A 234 4.39 0.69 3.53
N PRO A 235 5.24 0.17 4.47
CA PRO A 235 6.08 -1.00 4.18
C PRO A 235 5.31 -2.28 3.86
N ASP A 236 4.05 -2.39 4.32
CA ASP A 236 3.22 -3.57 4.06
C ASP A 236 2.87 -3.69 2.56
N CYS A 237 2.97 -2.62 1.77
CA CYS A 237 2.73 -2.67 0.32
C CYS A 237 3.64 -3.69 -0.38
N LEU A 238 4.94 -3.72 -0.04
CA LEU A 238 5.90 -4.69 -0.59
C LEU A 238 5.54 -6.11 -0.17
N ARG A 239 5.32 -6.32 1.12
CA ARG A 239 4.99 -7.64 1.69
C ARG A 239 3.71 -8.22 1.07
N LEU A 240 2.65 -7.41 1.00
CA LEU A 240 1.37 -7.81 0.45
C LEU A 240 1.49 -8.13 -1.04
N TYR A 241 2.23 -7.32 -1.80
CA TYR A 241 2.51 -7.60 -3.20
C TYR A 241 3.27 -8.91 -3.37
N PHE A 242 4.32 -9.13 -2.60
CA PHE A 242 5.13 -10.34 -2.67
C PHE A 242 4.30 -11.60 -2.38
N ASN A 243 3.50 -11.56 -1.32
CA ASN A 243 2.58 -12.64 -0.98
C ASN A 243 1.54 -12.88 -2.08
N ALA A 244 0.90 -11.82 -2.59
CA ALA A 244 -0.12 -11.91 -3.62
C ALA A 244 0.40 -12.55 -4.92
N ARG A 245 1.62 -12.22 -5.35
CA ARG A 245 2.22 -12.81 -6.55
C ARG A 245 2.40 -14.32 -6.46
N LEU A 246 2.85 -14.80 -5.30
CA LEU A 246 2.96 -16.23 -5.06
C LEU A 246 1.59 -16.90 -4.87
N GLN A 247 0.63 -16.19 -4.27
CA GLN A 247 -0.74 -16.67 -4.15
C GLN A 247 -1.39 -16.87 -5.52
N ILE A 248 -1.23 -15.92 -6.45
CA ILE A 248 -1.71 -16.05 -7.83
C ILE A 248 -1.13 -17.32 -8.45
N ALA A 249 0.19 -17.50 -8.38
CA ALA A 249 0.85 -18.72 -8.86
C ALA A 249 0.28 -19.99 -8.22
N ALA A 250 0.05 -20.00 -6.90
CA ALA A 250 -0.57 -21.12 -6.19
C ALA A 250 -2.00 -21.42 -6.67
N THR A 251 -2.73 -20.42 -7.17
CA THR A 251 -4.12 -20.55 -7.65
C THR A 251 -4.29 -20.69 -9.16
N ASP A 252 -3.23 -20.52 -9.96
CA ASP A 252 -3.28 -20.68 -11.43
C ASP A 252 -4.03 -21.95 -11.88
N GLY A 253 -5.10 -21.79 -12.65
CA GLY A 253 -5.94 -22.91 -13.11
C GLY A 253 -7.10 -23.31 -12.19
N VAL A 254 -7.30 -22.63 -11.05
CA VAL A 254 -8.51 -22.73 -10.22
C VAL A 254 -9.38 -21.52 -10.53
N GLU A 255 -10.62 -21.72 -11.00
CA GLU A 255 -11.60 -20.63 -11.10
C GLU A 255 -11.81 -20.03 -9.71
N LEU A 256 -11.25 -18.84 -9.49
CA LEU A 256 -11.56 -18.05 -8.30
C LEU A 256 -13.05 -17.71 -8.37
N ALA A 257 -13.81 -18.11 -7.34
CA ALA A 257 -15.23 -17.81 -7.24
C ALA A 257 -15.49 -16.32 -7.61
N PRO A 258 -16.57 -16.03 -8.35
CA PRO A 258 -16.90 -14.67 -8.71
C PRO A 258 -16.98 -13.85 -7.43
N SER A 259 -16.16 -12.81 -7.39
CA SER A 259 -16.30 -11.76 -6.38
C SER A 259 -17.36 -10.88 -7.01
N ASP A 260 -18.43 -10.56 -6.27
CA ASP A 260 -19.47 -9.66 -6.75
C ASP A 260 -18.89 -8.25 -6.97
N SER A 261 -18.18 -8.06 -8.08
CA SER A 261 -17.79 -6.75 -8.60
C SER A 261 -18.62 -6.51 -9.84
N SER A 262 -19.67 -5.71 -9.68
CA SER A 262 -20.48 -5.21 -10.79
C SER A 262 -19.58 -4.59 -11.87
N SER A 263 -19.93 -4.84 -13.14
CA SER A 263 -19.25 -4.33 -14.33
C SER A 263 -18.74 -2.90 -14.17
N VAL A 264 -17.45 -2.69 -14.46
CA VAL A 264 -16.77 -1.40 -14.45
C VAL A 264 -17.37 -0.49 -15.54
N GLY A 265 -18.23 0.43 -15.13
CA GLY A 265 -18.58 1.59 -15.95
C GLY A 265 -17.38 2.53 -16.02
N VAL A 266 -17.00 2.97 -17.21
CA VAL A 266 -16.00 4.03 -17.41
C VAL A 266 -16.57 5.32 -16.84
N ILE A 267 -16.18 5.68 -15.61
CA ILE A 267 -16.50 6.98 -15.03
C ILE A 267 -15.52 7.99 -15.63
N SER A 268 -16.04 8.90 -16.45
CA SER A 268 -15.35 10.08 -16.95
C SER A 268 -14.66 10.83 -15.81
N SER A 269 -13.41 11.27 -16.04
CA SER A 269 -12.57 12.06 -15.11
C SER A 269 -13.24 13.35 -14.59
N ILE A 270 -14.36 13.76 -15.19
CA ILE A 270 -15.14 14.93 -14.82
C ILE A 270 -15.98 14.69 -13.54
N ALA A 271 -16.34 13.44 -13.22
CA ALA A 271 -17.17 13.10 -12.04
C ALA A 271 -16.39 12.95 -10.72
N ALA A 272 -15.05 12.98 -10.75
CA ALA A 272 -14.20 12.79 -9.57
C ALA A 272 -14.30 13.93 -8.53
N HIS A 273 -14.90 15.07 -8.91
CA HIS A 273 -15.01 16.25 -8.04
C HIS A 273 -16.14 16.16 -6.99
N ASP A 274 -17.06 15.19 -7.09
CA ASP A 274 -18.21 15.07 -6.19
C ASP A 274 -18.03 14.07 -5.03
N TYR A 275 -16.93 13.30 -5.03
CA TYR A 275 -16.66 12.28 -4.01
C TYR A 275 -15.49 12.71 -3.12
N LEU A 276 -15.77 12.94 -1.83
CA LEU A 276 -14.73 13.31 -0.85
C LEU A 276 -13.68 12.21 -0.66
N LEU A 277 -14.09 10.94 -0.77
CA LEU A 277 -13.19 9.79 -0.71
C LEU A 277 -12.73 9.40 -2.12
N THR A 278 -11.66 10.03 -2.59
CA THR A 278 -10.96 9.61 -3.80
C THR A 278 -10.10 8.36 -3.51
N GLN A 279 -9.65 7.67 -4.57
CA GLN A 279 -8.75 6.51 -4.43
C GLN A 279 -7.49 6.84 -3.62
N GLY A 280 -6.86 7.98 -3.92
CA GLY A 280 -5.64 8.42 -3.21
C GLY A 280 -5.89 8.67 -1.72
N ARG A 281 -7.02 9.31 -1.37
CA ARG A 281 -7.39 9.58 0.03
C ARG A 281 -7.75 8.30 0.78
N ALA A 282 -8.50 7.39 0.15
CA ALA A 282 -8.81 6.09 0.73
C ALA A 282 -7.54 5.27 0.97
N TRP A 283 -6.62 5.27 0.00
CA TRP A 283 -5.33 4.60 0.15
C TRP A 283 -4.50 5.20 1.28
N ALA A 284 -4.37 6.52 1.34
CA ALA A 284 -3.67 7.23 2.40
C ALA A 284 -4.19 6.85 3.80
N ILE A 285 -5.52 6.79 3.98
CA ILE A 285 -6.12 6.34 5.25
C ILE A 285 -5.78 4.87 5.52
N SER A 286 -5.88 3.99 4.51
CA SER A 286 -5.66 2.55 4.66
C SER A 286 -4.25 2.17 5.12
N ILE A 287 -3.26 3.03 4.87
CA ILE A 287 -1.86 2.81 5.25
C ILE A 287 -1.51 3.41 6.63
N THR A 288 -2.48 3.97 7.37
CA THR A 288 -2.23 4.57 8.70
C THR A 288 -2.40 3.62 9.88
N ASN A 289 -3.32 2.64 9.80
CA ASN A 289 -3.61 1.70 10.89
C ASN A 289 -3.33 0.27 10.42
N LYS A 290 -3.23 -0.72 11.33
CA LYS A 290 -3.29 -2.16 11.03
C LYS A 290 -4.60 -2.71 11.59
N SER A 291 -5.72 -2.42 10.95
CA SER A 291 -7.03 -2.91 11.39
C SER A 291 -7.77 -3.61 10.26
N ARG A 292 -8.76 -4.43 10.62
CA ARG A 292 -9.69 -5.05 9.64
C ARG A 292 -10.44 -4.00 8.81
N VAL A 293 -10.57 -2.77 9.33
CA VAL A 293 -11.20 -1.66 8.62
C VAL A 293 -10.40 -1.26 7.37
N ASN A 294 -9.10 -1.49 7.33
CA ASN A 294 -8.29 -1.20 6.14
C ASN A 294 -8.67 -2.07 4.95
N GLU A 295 -9.01 -3.34 5.19
CA GLU A 295 -9.46 -4.22 4.12
C GLU A 295 -10.80 -3.70 3.54
N GLU A 296 -11.68 -3.18 4.39
CA GLU A 296 -12.93 -2.55 3.96
C GLU A 296 -12.71 -1.25 3.18
N ILE A 297 -11.80 -0.39 3.64
CA ILE A 297 -11.36 0.83 2.96
C ILE A 297 -10.67 0.49 1.65
N SER A 298 -9.99 -0.65 1.56
CA SER A 298 -9.32 -1.08 0.33
C SER A 298 -10.27 -1.34 -0.82
N GLY A 299 -11.46 -1.89 -0.53
CA GLY A 299 -12.53 -2.00 -1.52
C GLY A 299 -12.91 -0.65 -2.12
N ALA A 300 -12.81 0.45 -1.37
CA ALA A 300 -13.16 1.79 -1.86
C ALA A 300 -12.17 2.36 -2.88
N PHE A 301 -10.90 1.90 -2.88
CA PHE A 301 -9.90 2.36 -3.85
C PHE A 301 -9.57 1.36 -4.96
N ILE A 302 -9.95 0.08 -4.81
CA ILE A 302 -9.82 -0.94 -5.87
C ILE A 302 -10.98 -0.85 -6.86
N SER A 303 -12.21 -0.66 -6.36
CA SER A 303 -13.37 -0.50 -7.23
C SER A 303 -13.39 0.91 -7.81
N ASN A 304 -13.42 1.02 -9.14
CA ASN A 304 -13.49 2.30 -9.86
C ASN A 304 -14.89 2.94 -9.70
N GLY A 305 -15.23 3.37 -8.48
CA GLY A 305 -16.50 4.02 -8.11
C GLY A 305 -17.72 3.12 -7.94
N GLY A 306 -17.75 1.91 -8.53
CA GLY A 306 -18.92 1.02 -8.49
C GLY A 306 -19.25 0.42 -7.12
N GLY A 307 -18.24 0.13 -6.28
CA GLY A 307 -18.43 -0.58 -5.00
C GLY A 307 -18.72 0.30 -3.79
N MET A 308 -18.66 1.63 -3.93
CA MET A 308 -18.83 2.54 -2.79
C MET A 308 -20.30 2.88 -2.49
N GLY A 309 -21.20 2.67 -3.46
CA GLY A 309 -22.63 2.93 -3.30
C GLY A 309 -23.25 2.10 -2.16
N ASP A 310 -22.89 0.83 -2.09
CA ASP A 310 -23.44 -0.12 -1.10
C ASP A 310 -22.88 0.09 0.31
N LYS A 311 -21.71 0.73 0.42
CA LYS A 311 -21.06 1.06 1.70
C LYS A 311 -21.39 2.47 2.21
N LEU A 312 -22.05 3.31 1.40
CA LEU A 312 -22.38 4.69 1.76
C LEU A 312 -23.58 4.74 2.71
N VAL A 313 -23.32 5.01 3.98
CA VAL A 313 -24.38 5.16 5.00
C VAL A 313 -25.10 6.51 4.85
N TYR A 314 -24.36 7.61 4.66
CA TYR A 314 -24.95 8.94 4.58
C TYR A 314 -24.11 9.92 3.73
N ARG A 315 -24.79 10.81 2.98
CA ARG A 315 -24.20 11.95 2.28
C ARG A 315 -25.17 13.13 2.30
N SER A 316 -24.68 14.31 2.68
CA SER A 316 -25.53 15.49 2.87
C SER A 316 -26.13 16.04 1.58
N SER A 317 -25.46 15.87 0.43
CA SER A 317 -25.97 16.31 -0.88
C SER A 317 -27.10 15.44 -1.43
N THR A 318 -27.13 14.14 -1.09
CA THR A 318 -28.17 13.20 -1.57
C THR A 318 -29.27 12.97 -0.52
N HIS A 319 -28.92 12.94 0.76
CA HIS A 319 -29.86 12.63 1.85
C HIS A 319 -30.37 13.91 2.55
N GLY A 320 -29.77 15.07 2.29
CA GLY A 320 -30.13 16.36 2.87
C GLY A 320 -29.36 16.67 4.15
N ARG A 321 -29.26 17.98 4.47
CA ARG A 321 -28.30 18.54 5.45
C ARG A 321 -28.79 18.59 6.90
N GLY A 322 -30.03 18.20 7.19
CA GLY A 322 -30.60 18.28 8.55
C GLY A 322 -30.15 17.13 9.45
N LEU A 323 -29.91 17.41 10.74
CA LEU A 323 -29.47 16.41 11.72
C LEU A 323 -30.47 15.26 11.88
N GLY A 324 -31.78 15.53 11.82
CA GLY A 324 -32.80 14.47 11.84
C GLY A 324 -32.72 13.54 10.62
N ARG A 325 -32.30 14.05 9.45
CA ARG A 325 -32.09 13.23 8.25
C ARG A 325 -30.84 12.37 8.37
N PHE A 326 -29.79 12.91 9.00
CA PHE A 326 -28.60 12.16 9.36
C PHE A 326 -28.96 10.99 10.30
N TRP A 327 -29.62 11.26 11.43
CA TRP A 327 -30.02 10.22 12.39
C TRP A 327 -30.89 9.14 11.78
N SER A 328 -31.87 9.50 10.94
CA SER A 328 -32.72 8.51 10.26
C SER A 328 -31.99 7.51 9.35
N ARG A 329 -30.71 7.76 9.04
CA ARG A 329 -29.86 6.90 8.21
C ARG A 329 -28.79 6.15 9.00
N VAL A 330 -28.25 6.76 10.05
CA VAL A 330 -27.15 6.16 10.84
C VAL A 330 -27.63 5.38 12.05
N GLU A 331 -28.84 5.66 12.54
CA GLU A 331 -29.40 4.99 13.71
C GLU A 331 -29.53 3.48 13.47
N GLY A 332 -29.03 2.70 14.41
CA GLY A 332 -29.04 1.23 14.34
C GLY A 332 -27.88 0.61 13.55
N TYR A 333 -27.08 1.40 12.82
CA TYR A 333 -25.80 0.92 12.29
C TYR A 333 -24.88 0.56 13.47
N LYS A 334 -24.06 -0.49 13.34
CA LYS A 334 -23.19 -0.98 14.44
C LYS A 334 -21.73 -1.18 14.02
N GLY A 335 -21.38 -0.87 12.79
CA GLY A 335 -20.03 -1.04 12.27
C GLY A 335 -19.14 0.19 12.50
N PRO A 336 -17.85 0.08 12.13
CA PRO A 336 -16.96 1.22 12.01
C PRO A 336 -17.45 2.23 10.97
N LEU A 337 -17.17 3.51 11.19
CA LEU A 337 -17.56 4.59 10.28
C LEU A 337 -16.36 5.47 9.93
N LEU A 338 -16.17 5.69 8.62
CA LEU A 338 -15.33 6.77 8.11
C LEU A 338 -16.22 7.96 7.76
N ILE A 339 -16.06 9.05 8.49
CA ILE A 339 -16.77 10.30 8.28
C ILE A 339 -15.83 11.25 7.56
N LEU A 340 -16.31 11.90 6.51
CA LEU A 340 -15.53 12.88 5.75
C LEU A 340 -16.30 14.19 5.68
N ILE A 341 -15.59 15.27 5.97
CA ILE A 341 -16.14 16.63 5.96
C ILE A 341 -15.28 17.46 5.04
N SER A 342 -15.92 18.19 4.13
CA SER A 342 -15.26 19.20 3.33
C SER A 342 -15.88 20.57 3.58
N ALA A 343 -15.03 21.57 3.65
CA ALA A 343 -15.44 22.97 3.66
C ALA A 343 -14.43 23.82 2.88
N SER A 344 -14.76 25.09 2.69
CA SER A 344 -13.88 26.09 2.07
C SER A 344 -13.61 27.22 3.03
N SER A 345 -12.39 27.76 2.99
CA SER A 345 -12.03 29.02 3.66
C SER A 345 -11.70 30.08 2.60
N GLY A 346 -12.44 31.18 2.58
CA GLY A 346 -12.18 32.28 1.66
C GLY A 346 -13.05 33.49 2.00
N GLU A 347 -12.45 34.69 1.98
CA GLU A 347 -13.20 35.93 1.95
C GLU A 347 -13.63 36.21 0.50
N PRO A 348 -14.90 36.59 0.26
CA PRO A 348 -15.39 36.97 -1.05
C PRO A 348 -14.87 38.36 -1.41
N HIS A 349 -13.58 38.48 -1.77
CA HIS A 349 -13.02 39.71 -2.31
C HIS A 349 -12.46 39.51 -3.72
N GLU A 350 -12.71 40.53 -4.54
CA GLU A 350 -12.67 40.54 -6.00
C GLU A 350 -11.31 40.14 -6.56
N GLY A 351 -11.32 39.16 -7.47
CA GLY A 351 -10.34 39.06 -8.55
C GLY A 351 -9.46 37.82 -8.59
N ASN A 352 -9.25 37.08 -7.49
CA ASN A 352 -8.44 35.85 -7.52
C ASN A 352 -8.73 34.89 -6.35
N SER A 353 -9.99 34.53 -6.12
CA SER A 353 -10.37 33.62 -5.04
C SER A 353 -10.07 32.16 -5.42
N VAL A 354 -8.85 31.68 -5.17
CA VAL A 354 -8.61 30.24 -5.08
C VAL A 354 -9.41 29.74 -3.87
N ASP A 355 -10.53 29.07 -4.11
CA ASP A 355 -11.33 28.41 -3.07
C ASP A 355 -10.42 27.44 -2.29
N ARG A 356 -10.01 27.81 -1.07
CA ARG A 356 -9.21 26.95 -0.20
C ARG A 356 -10.09 25.87 0.40
N LYS A 357 -10.34 24.82 -0.38
CA LYS A 357 -11.13 23.66 0.03
C LYS A 357 -10.26 22.73 0.85
N TRP A 358 -10.71 22.36 2.04
CA TRP A 358 -10.05 21.37 2.87
C TRP A 358 -10.96 20.18 3.11
N VAL A 359 -10.34 19.04 3.42
CA VAL A 359 -11.02 17.80 3.78
C VAL A 359 -10.43 17.27 5.08
N ILE A 360 -11.29 16.97 6.03
CA ILE A 360 -10.94 16.26 7.27
C ILE A 360 -11.73 14.96 7.35
N GLY A 361 -11.20 14.01 8.12
CA GLY A 361 -11.82 12.72 8.33
C GLY A 361 -11.82 12.29 9.78
N VAL A 362 -12.74 11.40 10.12
CA VAL A 362 -12.78 10.70 11.40
C VAL A 362 -13.02 9.23 11.12
N LEU A 363 -12.16 8.37 11.68
CA LEU A 363 -12.40 6.93 11.71
C LEU A 363 -12.75 6.51 13.13
N THR A 364 -13.95 5.97 13.29
CA THR A 364 -14.45 5.42 14.55
C THR A 364 -14.74 3.94 14.39
N ASP A 365 -14.41 3.15 15.41
CA ASP A 365 -14.73 1.71 15.48
C ASP A 365 -16.14 1.44 16.02
N GLN A 366 -16.83 2.49 16.46
CA GLN A 366 -18.21 2.43 16.98
C GLN A 366 -19.13 3.31 16.14
N ALA A 367 -20.39 2.91 16.08
CA ALA A 367 -21.44 3.67 15.41
C ALA A 367 -21.93 4.86 16.24
N PHE A 368 -22.77 5.70 15.63
CA PHE A 368 -23.37 6.84 16.31
C PHE A 368 -24.44 6.40 17.32
N GLU A 369 -24.39 6.96 18.52
CA GLU A 369 -25.38 6.77 19.57
C GLU A 369 -25.85 8.14 20.06
N SER A 370 -27.16 8.31 20.23
CA SER A 370 -27.71 9.53 20.80
C SER A 370 -27.60 9.45 22.33
N LYS A 371 -26.51 9.96 22.88
CA LYS A 371 -26.23 10.00 24.34
C LYS A 371 -25.94 11.43 24.79
N ASP A 372 -26.37 11.74 26.01
CA ASP A 372 -26.07 13.03 26.67
C ASP A 372 -24.66 13.08 27.31
N ILE A 373 -23.84 12.05 27.06
CA ILE A 373 -22.46 11.91 27.56
C ILE A 373 -21.53 11.56 26.39
N PHE A 374 -20.23 11.85 26.56
CA PHE A 374 -19.21 11.32 25.65
C PHE A 374 -19.24 9.79 25.66
N TYR A 375 -19.16 9.21 24.46
CA TYR A 375 -19.12 7.78 24.21
C TYR A 375 -18.15 7.51 23.05
N GLY A 376 -17.89 6.24 22.75
CA GLY A 376 -16.90 5.86 21.75
C GLY A 376 -15.68 5.23 22.39
N ASN A 377 -14.98 4.42 21.60
CA ASN A 377 -13.61 4.03 21.88
C ASN A 377 -12.65 5.00 21.16
N SER A 378 -11.35 4.85 21.44
CA SER A 378 -10.25 5.43 20.67
C SER A 378 -10.51 5.44 19.15
N GLY A 379 -10.57 6.62 18.54
CA GLY A 379 -10.70 6.83 17.09
C GLY A 379 -9.57 7.72 16.57
N CYS A 380 -9.38 7.74 15.24
CA CYS A 380 -8.37 8.57 14.59
C CYS A 380 -9.02 9.76 13.89
N LEU A 381 -8.46 10.96 14.09
CA LEU A 381 -8.81 12.13 13.29
C LEU A 381 -7.79 12.27 12.16
N TYR A 382 -8.24 12.80 11.02
CA TYR A 382 -7.41 13.00 9.84
C TYR A 382 -7.55 14.43 9.34
N SER A 383 -6.42 15.09 9.09
CA SER A 383 -6.35 16.10 8.04
C SER A 383 -6.07 15.33 6.75
N ILE A 384 -6.93 15.45 5.74
CA ILE A 384 -6.82 14.65 4.51
C ILE A 384 -6.28 15.51 3.37
N ASP A 385 -6.75 16.75 3.27
CA ASP A 385 -6.46 17.66 2.16
C ASP A 385 -6.47 19.11 2.69
N PRO A 386 -5.49 19.96 2.34
CA PRO A 386 -4.42 19.72 1.36
C PRO A 386 -3.22 18.93 1.91
N VAL A 387 -3.02 18.86 3.23
CA VAL A 387 -1.89 18.16 3.85
C VAL A 387 -2.41 16.97 4.65
N PHE A 388 -1.95 15.76 4.31
CA PHE A 388 -2.35 14.57 5.05
C PHE A 388 -1.71 14.53 6.44
N HIS A 389 -2.48 14.28 7.49
CA HIS A 389 -1.94 14.01 8.82
C HIS A 389 -2.93 13.17 9.61
N VAL A 390 -2.43 12.26 10.44
CA VAL A 390 -3.22 11.44 11.35
C VAL A 390 -3.00 11.89 12.78
N PHE A 391 -4.09 12.06 13.51
CA PHE A 391 -4.09 12.35 14.93
C PHE A 391 -4.63 11.13 15.67
N PRO A 392 -3.75 10.22 16.12
CA PRO A 392 -4.17 9.07 16.89
C PRO A 392 -4.63 9.50 18.29
N PRO A 393 -5.44 8.66 18.96
CA PRO A 393 -5.89 8.95 20.31
C PRO A 393 -4.69 8.90 21.28
N ILE A 394 -4.51 9.98 22.06
CA ILE A 394 -3.36 10.16 22.96
C ILE A 394 -3.48 9.44 24.30
N GLY A 395 -4.51 8.61 24.49
CA GLY A 395 -4.73 7.81 25.70
C GLY A 395 -4.99 8.62 26.98
N ARG A 396 -5.29 9.92 26.89
CA ARG A 396 -5.63 10.76 28.05
C ARG A 396 -7.14 10.79 28.24
N TYR A 397 -7.65 9.90 29.09
CA TYR A 397 -8.92 10.08 29.80
C TYR A 397 -8.81 9.51 31.22
#